data_AF-X1MM29-F1
#
_entry.id   AF-X1MM29-F1
#
_cell.length_a   1.000
_cell.length_b   1.000
_cell.length_c   1.000
_cell.angle_alpha   90.00
_cell.angle_beta   90.00
_cell.angle_gamma   90.00
#
_symmetry.space_group_name_H-M   'P 1'
#
loop_
_entity.id
_entity.type
_entity.pdbx_description
1 polymer ?
#
loop_
_entity_poly.entity_id
_entity_poly.type
_entity_poly.pdbx_seq_one_letter_code
_entity_poly.pdbx_strand_id
1 'polypeptide(L)'
;INFSSQELNFSSSTELNVSFDLTPKFGVSPGPSEIIFSFRKGNIIYLSVKKVIEIGYSFNYEHLIYQSKVVSGQNIQVSLDLINFLPNATQSLNISFTGISENIIETFIQEETLNEDEIKSVTYNLKTLEIIKSDTVSVEMSILQNNTVFYTEELTIEIIPEYEIISVSFPGRVSQGSSASLIIIIQNNKEVFESFSLIINGRTVQANIEELIPGENWIMKDFIPTNNPYELGTKVYRIVLKDSENEEIARFYF
;
A
#
# COMPACT_ATOMS: atom_id res chain seq x y z
N ILE A 1 18.61 -29.20 -26.68
CA ILE A 1 19.01 -30.50 -26.11
C ILE A 1 18.30 -31.58 -26.92
N ASN A 2 19.00 -32.58 -27.48
CA ASN A 2 18.35 -33.71 -28.12
C ASN A 2 17.85 -34.66 -27.03
N PHE A 3 16.52 -34.84 -26.91
CA PHE A 3 15.97 -35.95 -26.16
C PHE A 3 16.31 -37.27 -26.85
N SER A 4 16.45 -38.34 -26.07
CA SER A 4 16.63 -39.69 -26.59
C SER A 4 15.45 -40.06 -27.49
N SER A 5 15.73 -40.65 -28.66
CA SER A 5 14.71 -41.12 -29.59
C SER A 5 13.84 -42.19 -28.93
N GLN A 6 12.52 -41.98 -28.94
CA GLN A 6 11.56 -43.02 -28.55
C GLN A 6 11.23 -43.88 -29.77
N GLU A 7 11.47 -45.19 -29.68
CA GLU A 7 11.04 -46.12 -30.72
C GLU A 7 9.52 -46.34 -30.64
N LEU A 8 8.84 -46.17 -31.77
CA LEU A 8 7.40 -46.39 -31.90
C LEU A 8 7.15 -47.49 -32.93
N ASN A 9 6.39 -48.51 -32.54
CA ASN A 9 6.01 -49.62 -33.41
C ASN A 9 4.60 -49.39 -33.96
N PHE A 10 4.48 -49.31 -35.28
CA PHE A 10 3.21 -49.19 -35.97
C PHE A 10 2.78 -50.56 -36.51
N SER A 11 1.81 -51.21 -35.85
CA SER A 11 0.99 -52.25 -36.46
C SER A 11 -0.24 -51.59 -37.10
N SER A 12 -0.55 -51.95 -38.33
CA SER A 12 -1.47 -51.21 -39.21
C SER A 12 -2.89 -50.94 -38.66
N SER A 13 -3.46 -49.82 -39.12
CA SER A 13 -4.90 -49.42 -39.16
C SER A 13 -5.61 -48.91 -37.89
N THR A 14 -4.88 -48.40 -36.90
CA THR A 14 -5.47 -47.63 -35.78
C THR A 14 -4.79 -46.28 -35.62
N GLU A 15 -5.58 -45.24 -35.36
CA GLU A 15 -5.08 -43.93 -34.95
C GLU A 15 -4.33 -44.07 -33.61
N LEU A 16 -3.08 -43.61 -33.56
CA LEU A 16 -2.24 -43.68 -32.37
C LEU A 16 -1.94 -42.25 -31.91
N ASN A 17 -2.47 -41.88 -30.75
CA ASN A 17 -2.13 -40.62 -30.10
C ASN A 17 -0.79 -40.77 -29.36
N VAL A 18 0.16 -39.90 -29.68
CA VAL A 18 1.47 -39.85 -29.01
C VAL A 18 1.54 -38.57 -28.19
N SER A 19 1.70 -38.71 -26.87
CA SER A 19 1.88 -37.61 -25.93
C SER A 19 3.31 -37.59 -25.39
N PHE A 20 3.83 -36.38 -25.16
CA PHE A 20 5.14 -36.17 -24.57
C PHE A 20 5.02 -35.16 -23.44
N ASP A 21 5.57 -35.50 -22.28
CA ASP A 21 5.77 -34.56 -21.18
C ASP A 21 7.18 -33.98 -21.30
N LEU A 22 7.25 -32.65 -21.32
CA LEU A 22 8.50 -31.93 -21.52
C LEU A 22 8.68 -30.95 -20.36
N THR A 23 9.83 -31.03 -19.71
CA THR A 23 10.24 -30.08 -18.67
C THR A 23 11.49 -29.36 -19.15
N PRO A 24 11.54 -28.02 -19.09
CA PRO A 24 12.78 -27.29 -19.33
C PRO A 24 13.88 -27.78 -18.41
N LYS A 25 15.12 -27.85 -18.91
CA LYS A 25 16.26 -28.13 -18.05
C LYS A 25 16.52 -26.91 -17.16
N PHE A 26 17.01 -27.14 -15.94
CA PHE A 26 17.49 -26.08 -15.07
C PHE A 26 18.53 -25.19 -15.79
N GLY A 27 18.41 -23.87 -15.64
CA GLY A 27 19.30 -22.87 -16.25
C GLY A 27 18.95 -22.47 -17.69
N VAL A 28 17.79 -22.87 -18.22
CA VAL A 28 17.29 -22.34 -19.50
C VAL A 28 16.76 -20.93 -19.31
N SER A 29 17.08 -20.02 -20.23
CA SER A 29 16.60 -18.65 -20.21
C SER A 29 15.09 -18.57 -20.54
N PRO A 30 14.34 -17.70 -19.85
CA PRO A 30 12.97 -17.36 -20.22
C PRO A 30 12.88 -16.83 -21.65
N GLY A 31 11.73 -17.05 -22.28
CA GLY A 31 11.42 -16.60 -23.64
C GLY A 31 10.99 -17.72 -24.59
N PRO A 32 10.80 -17.39 -25.87
CA PRO A 32 10.35 -18.33 -26.87
C PRO A 32 11.43 -19.37 -27.16
N SER A 33 11.04 -20.63 -27.08
CA SER A 33 11.87 -21.79 -27.36
C SER A 33 11.21 -22.69 -28.40
N GLU A 34 12.01 -23.28 -29.28
CA GLU A 34 11.52 -24.12 -30.35
C GLU A 34 11.69 -25.60 -30.01
N ILE A 35 10.60 -26.35 -30.07
CA ILE A 35 10.60 -27.81 -30.02
C ILE A 35 10.29 -28.34 -31.41
N ILE A 36 11.09 -29.31 -31.85
CA ILE A 36 10.91 -29.98 -33.13
C ILE A 36 10.64 -31.46 -32.87
N PHE A 37 9.45 -31.91 -33.22
CA PHE A 37 9.07 -33.31 -33.23
C PHE A 37 9.34 -33.89 -34.61
N SER A 38 10.16 -34.92 -34.70
CA SER A 38 10.48 -35.59 -35.97
C SER A 38 10.15 -37.07 -35.91
N PHE A 39 9.26 -37.55 -36.77
CA PHE A 39 9.05 -38.98 -37.02
C PHE A 39 9.97 -39.45 -38.14
N ARG A 40 10.84 -40.41 -37.84
CA ARG A 40 11.86 -40.89 -38.78
C ARG A 40 11.86 -42.41 -38.86
N LYS A 41 12.15 -42.95 -40.05
CA LYS A 41 12.51 -44.37 -40.25
C LYS A 41 13.84 -44.42 -40.98
N GLY A 42 14.91 -44.78 -40.26
CA GLY A 42 16.28 -44.61 -40.76
C GLY A 42 16.56 -43.13 -41.04
N ASN A 43 17.03 -42.83 -42.25
CA ASN A 43 17.36 -41.45 -42.68
C ASN A 43 16.16 -40.67 -43.25
N ILE A 44 14.98 -41.28 -43.35
CA ILE A 44 13.79 -40.65 -43.95
C ILE A 44 12.94 -40.02 -42.85
N ILE A 45 12.64 -38.72 -42.98
CA ILE A 45 11.73 -37.98 -42.10
C ILE A 45 10.32 -38.02 -42.72
N TYR A 46 9.35 -38.58 -42.00
CA TYR A 46 7.96 -38.71 -42.43
C TYR A 46 7.11 -37.53 -41.98
N LEU A 47 7.42 -36.98 -40.80
CA LEU A 47 6.74 -35.82 -40.25
C LEU A 47 7.75 -35.01 -39.44
N SER A 48 7.74 -33.69 -39.61
CA SER A 48 8.48 -32.75 -38.78
C SER A 48 7.55 -31.63 -38.37
N VAL A 49 7.22 -31.56 -37.09
CA VAL A 49 6.36 -30.51 -36.53
C VAL A 49 7.22 -29.64 -35.64
N LYS A 50 7.25 -28.35 -35.94
CA LYS A 50 7.87 -27.33 -35.12
C LYS A 50 6.79 -26.66 -34.28
N LYS A 51 7.00 -26.59 -32.97
CA LYS A 51 6.13 -25.89 -32.03
C LYS A 51 6.98 -24.93 -31.22
N VAL A 52 6.55 -23.67 -31.17
CA VAL A 52 7.13 -22.68 -30.26
C VAL A 52 6.43 -22.83 -28.91
N ILE A 53 7.22 -22.91 -27.85
CA ILE A 53 6.76 -22.85 -26.47
C ILE A 53 7.37 -21.62 -25.80
N GLU A 54 6.63 -21.00 -24.89
CA GLU A 54 7.14 -19.91 -24.08
C GLU A 54 7.67 -20.48 -22.77
N ILE A 55 8.93 -20.22 -22.44
CA ILE A 55 9.51 -20.57 -21.15
C ILE A 55 9.35 -19.36 -20.23
N GLY A 56 8.53 -19.50 -19.19
CA GLY A 56 8.35 -18.45 -18.18
C GLY A 56 9.53 -18.36 -17.21
N TYR A 57 9.47 -17.38 -16.32
CA TYR A 57 10.38 -17.31 -15.16
C TYR A 57 10.12 -18.48 -14.20
N SER A 58 11.15 -18.86 -13.44
CA SER A 58 11.08 -19.92 -12.43
C SER A 58 10.31 -19.51 -11.18
N PHE A 59 9.90 -18.25 -11.07
CA PHE A 59 9.13 -17.71 -9.97
C PHE A 59 8.17 -16.62 -10.45
N ASN A 60 7.13 -16.38 -9.67
CA ASN A 60 6.17 -15.29 -9.89
C ASN A 60 5.71 -14.70 -8.57
N TYR A 61 4.96 -13.61 -8.63
CA TYR A 61 4.21 -13.11 -7.49
C TYR A 61 2.75 -12.90 -7.87
N GLU A 62 1.85 -13.05 -6.90
CA GLU A 62 0.41 -12.84 -7.06
C GLU A 62 -0.18 -12.16 -5.81
N HIS A 63 -1.45 -11.76 -5.91
CA HIS A 63 -2.22 -11.17 -4.80
C HIS A 63 -1.52 -10.03 -4.04
N LEU A 64 -0.87 -9.13 -4.78
CA LEU A 64 -0.33 -7.90 -4.20
C LEU A 64 -1.49 -7.04 -3.65
N ILE A 65 -1.51 -6.89 -2.34
CA ILE A 65 -2.47 -6.07 -1.59
C ILE A 65 -1.67 -5.08 -0.76
N TYR A 66 -2.09 -3.82 -0.78
CA TYR A 66 -1.48 -2.78 0.04
C TYR A 66 -2.53 -1.81 0.56
N GLN A 67 -2.23 -1.15 1.67
CA GLN A 67 -3.05 -0.06 2.17
C GLN A 67 -2.98 1.13 1.23
N SER A 68 -4.05 1.41 0.50
CA SER A 68 -4.14 2.56 -0.40
C SER A 68 -4.35 3.89 0.34
N LYS A 69 -4.62 3.86 1.64
CA LYS A 69 -4.85 5.03 2.49
C LYS A 69 -4.28 4.78 3.89
N VAL A 70 -3.41 5.68 4.36
CA VAL A 70 -2.67 5.53 5.62
C VAL A 70 -2.62 6.87 6.36
N VAL A 71 -2.72 6.82 7.69
CA VAL A 71 -2.55 8.01 8.54
C VAL A 71 -1.09 8.42 8.57
N SER A 72 -0.83 9.72 8.42
CA SER A 72 0.51 10.30 8.50
C SER A 72 1.24 9.78 9.74
N GLY A 73 2.48 9.33 9.56
CA GLY A 73 3.30 8.76 10.64
C GLY A 73 3.06 7.27 10.93
N GLN A 74 2.04 6.65 10.32
CA GLN A 74 1.81 5.20 10.44
C GLN A 74 2.50 4.40 9.34
N ASN A 75 2.76 3.12 9.62
CA ASN A 75 3.34 2.22 8.64
C ASN A 75 2.34 1.87 7.53
N ILE A 76 2.85 1.71 6.31
CA ILE A 76 2.10 1.17 5.17
C ILE A 76 2.26 -0.36 5.20
N GLN A 77 1.14 -1.07 5.31
CA GLN A 77 1.14 -2.53 5.21
C GLN A 77 1.01 -2.97 3.74
N VAL A 78 1.90 -3.88 3.33
CA VAL A 78 1.91 -4.51 2.01
C VAL A 78 2.01 -6.02 2.18
N SER A 79 1.24 -6.78 1.41
CA SER A 79 1.27 -8.24 1.37
C SER A 79 1.24 -8.75 -0.06
N LEU A 80 1.91 -9.87 -0.32
CA LEU A 80 1.88 -10.55 -1.60
C LEU A 80 2.16 -12.05 -1.41
N ASP A 81 1.78 -12.84 -2.40
CA ASP A 81 2.14 -14.24 -2.52
C ASP A 81 3.34 -14.39 -3.46
N LEU A 82 4.37 -15.08 -3.00
CA LEU A 82 5.55 -15.42 -3.79
C LEU A 82 5.46 -16.89 -4.19
N ILE A 83 5.69 -17.18 -5.47
CA ILE A 83 5.50 -18.51 -6.03
C ILE A 83 6.81 -19.03 -6.61
N ASN A 84 7.23 -20.20 -6.15
CA ASN A 84 8.33 -20.95 -6.76
C ASN A 84 7.77 -22.06 -7.66
N PHE A 85 8.12 -22.04 -8.95
CA PHE A 85 7.72 -23.07 -9.92
C PHE A 85 8.77 -24.18 -10.10
N LEU A 86 9.85 -24.17 -9.33
CA LEU A 86 10.89 -25.19 -9.41
C LEU A 86 10.57 -26.36 -8.47
N PRO A 87 10.37 -27.57 -9.01
CA PRO A 87 9.91 -28.72 -8.24
C PRO A 87 10.99 -29.39 -7.39
N ASN A 88 12.26 -29.00 -7.55
CA ASN A 88 13.38 -29.61 -6.84
C ASN A 88 14.47 -28.59 -6.49
N ALA A 89 14.12 -27.30 -6.41
CA ALA A 89 15.10 -26.27 -6.15
C ALA A 89 14.48 -25.11 -5.35
N THR A 90 15.16 -24.78 -4.26
CA THR A 90 14.90 -23.56 -3.48
C THR A 90 15.36 -22.33 -4.27
N GLN A 91 14.62 -21.23 -4.17
CA GLN A 91 15.00 -19.93 -4.71
C GLN A 91 15.11 -18.89 -3.60
N SER A 92 16.05 -17.96 -3.76
CA SER A 92 16.14 -16.75 -2.94
C SER A 92 15.80 -15.54 -3.79
N LEU A 93 14.91 -14.69 -3.29
CA LEU A 93 14.46 -13.46 -3.92
C LEU A 93 14.66 -12.30 -2.94
N ASN A 94 15.09 -11.14 -3.44
CA ASN A 94 15.10 -9.91 -2.66
C ASN A 94 13.88 -9.08 -3.05
N ILE A 95 13.09 -8.69 -2.06
CA ILE A 95 11.95 -7.80 -2.23
C ILE A 95 12.34 -6.46 -1.63
N SER A 96 12.19 -5.41 -2.42
CA SER A 96 12.50 -4.06 -1.99
C SER A 96 11.34 -3.11 -2.21
N PHE A 97 11.19 -2.16 -1.28
CA PHE A 97 10.27 -1.04 -1.41
C PHE A 97 11.06 0.26 -1.26
N THR A 98 10.89 1.16 -2.21
CA THR A 98 11.55 2.46 -2.24
C THR A 98 10.57 3.56 -2.59
N GLY A 99 10.61 4.69 -1.90
CA GLY A 99 9.83 5.86 -2.29
C GLY A 99 10.31 6.39 -3.65
N ILE A 100 9.37 6.63 -4.58
CA ILE A 100 9.70 7.22 -5.90
C ILE A 100 10.09 8.69 -5.74
N SER A 101 9.40 9.39 -4.84
CA SER A 101 9.82 10.74 -4.41
C SER A 101 10.63 10.66 -3.13
N GLU A 102 11.53 11.63 -2.95
CA GLU A 102 12.37 11.70 -1.75
C GLU A 102 11.54 11.80 -0.47
N ASN A 103 12.01 11.14 0.59
CA ASN A 103 11.50 11.24 1.96
C ASN A 103 10.06 10.76 2.19
N ILE A 104 9.59 9.74 1.46
CA ILE A 104 8.29 9.11 1.70
C ILE A 104 8.40 7.97 2.73
N ILE A 105 9.25 6.97 2.44
CA ILE A 105 9.49 5.80 3.30
C ILE A 105 10.98 5.57 3.51
N GLU A 106 11.33 4.87 4.57
CA GLU A 106 12.65 4.24 4.69
C GLU A 106 12.76 3.11 3.64
N THR A 107 13.87 3.05 2.91
CA THR A 107 14.13 1.95 1.97
C THR A 107 14.07 0.62 2.71
N PHE A 108 13.18 -0.25 2.26
CA PHE A 108 13.02 -1.59 2.80
C PHE A 108 13.61 -2.60 1.81
N ILE A 109 14.39 -3.55 2.32
CA ILE A 109 14.91 -4.69 1.54
C ILE A 109 14.86 -5.92 2.43
N GLN A 110 14.24 -6.98 1.93
CA GLN A 110 14.16 -8.27 2.61
C GLN A 110 14.46 -9.41 1.64
N GLU A 111 15.31 -10.33 2.06
CA GLU A 111 15.52 -11.59 1.36
C GLU A 111 14.47 -12.61 1.79
N GLU A 112 13.80 -13.23 0.83
CA GLU A 112 12.84 -14.31 1.01
C GLU A 112 13.34 -15.59 0.33
N THR A 113 13.40 -16.65 1.12
CA THR A 113 13.66 -18.00 0.60
C THR A 113 12.34 -18.72 0.36
N LEU A 114 12.22 -19.33 -0.82
CA LEU A 114 11.09 -20.15 -1.28
C LEU A 114 11.57 -21.58 -1.51
N ASN A 115 10.95 -22.55 -0.85
CA ASN A 115 11.18 -23.97 -1.07
C ASN A 115 10.58 -24.42 -2.40
N GLU A 116 10.91 -25.64 -2.80
CA GLU A 116 10.40 -26.26 -4.03
C GLU A 116 8.87 -26.29 -4.06
N ASP A 117 8.29 -25.88 -5.19
CA ASP A 117 6.84 -25.75 -5.42
C ASP A 117 6.05 -25.01 -4.31
N GLU A 118 6.71 -24.09 -3.59
CA GLU A 118 6.09 -23.32 -2.51
C GLU A 118 5.34 -22.07 -3.01
N ILE A 119 4.18 -21.81 -2.41
CA ILE A 119 3.52 -20.50 -2.40
C ILE A 119 3.67 -19.94 -0.99
N LYS A 120 4.37 -18.81 -0.86
CA LYS A 120 4.65 -18.16 0.41
C LYS A 120 4.00 -16.78 0.47
N SER A 121 3.04 -16.61 1.37
CA SER A 121 2.47 -15.30 1.66
C SER A 121 3.41 -14.52 2.59
N VAL A 122 3.75 -13.29 2.20
CA VAL A 122 4.60 -12.39 2.98
C VAL A 122 3.86 -11.10 3.30
N THR A 123 4.22 -10.45 4.40
CA THR A 123 3.64 -9.17 4.81
C THR A 123 4.74 -8.27 5.36
N TYR A 124 4.75 -7.03 4.90
CA TYR A 124 5.74 -6.01 5.23
C TYR A 124 5.05 -4.78 5.80
N ASN A 125 5.70 -4.17 6.79
CA ASN A 125 5.30 -2.89 7.35
C ASN A 125 6.36 -1.86 6.95
N LEU A 126 6.02 -0.99 6.01
CA LEU A 126 6.91 0.03 5.48
C LEU A 126 6.79 1.28 6.34
N LYS A 127 7.91 1.74 6.90
CA LYS A 127 7.93 2.90 7.78
C LYS A 127 7.91 4.19 6.96
N THR A 128 6.87 5.00 7.17
CA THR A 128 6.79 6.36 6.61
C THR A 128 7.73 7.32 7.34
N LEU A 129 8.29 8.28 6.63
CA LEU A 129 9.08 9.35 7.22
C LEU A 129 8.18 10.51 7.68
N GLU A 130 8.53 11.16 8.79
CA GLU A 130 7.62 12.00 9.61
C GLU A 130 7.13 13.31 8.96
N ILE A 131 7.50 13.61 7.71
CA ILE A 131 7.13 14.87 7.04
C ILE A 131 6.76 14.62 5.58
N ILE A 132 5.65 13.92 5.37
CA ILE A 132 5.05 13.81 4.04
C ILE A 132 4.18 15.05 3.81
N LYS A 133 4.61 15.95 2.92
CA LYS A 133 3.84 17.16 2.54
C LYS A 133 2.77 16.92 1.48
N SER A 134 2.76 15.73 0.90
CA SER A 134 1.89 15.36 -0.21
C SER A 134 0.77 14.47 0.28
N ASP A 135 -0.46 14.75 -0.16
CA ASP A 135 -1.63 13.93 0.14
C ASP A 135 -1.56 12.54 -0.51
N THR A 136 -0.69 12.37 -1.50
CA THR A 136 -0.42 11.09 -2.17
C THR A 136 1.06 10.84 -2.33
N VAL A 137 1.47 9.60 -2.12
CA VAL A 137 2.85 9.14 -2.24
C VAL A 137 2.94 7.89 -3.09
N SER A 138 4.02 7.76 -3.87
CA SER A 138 4.29 6.58 -4.68
C SER A 138 5.47 5.79 -4.11
N VAL A 139 5.27 4.49 -3.95
CA VAL A 139 6.28 3.52 -3.53
C VAL A 139 6.50 2.53 -4.68
N GLU A 140 7.73 2.36 -5.10
CA GLU A 140 8.13 1.33 -6.04
C GLU A 140 8.44 0.04 -5.29
N MET A 141 7.74 -1.04 -5.62
CA MET A 141 8.11 -2.40 -5.27
C MET A 141 9.02 -2.96 -6.36
N SER A 142 10.09 -3.66 -5.98
CA SER A 142 10.90 -4.45 -6.91
C SER A 142 11.19 -5.84 -6.34
N ILE A 143 11.14 -6.86 -7.22
CA ILE A 143 11.56 -8.23 -6.90
C ILE A 143 12.82 -8.55 -7.71
N LEU A 144 13.89 -8.87 -7.01
CA LEU A 144 15.21 -9.08 -7.56
C LEU A 144 15.73 -10.48 -7.27
N GLN A 145 16.54 -11.01 -8.17
CA GLN A 145 17.36 -12.19 -7.93
C GLN A 145 18.77 -11.92 -8.47
N ASN A 146 19.80 -12.11 -7.65
CA ASN A 146 21.20 -11.84 -8.01
C ASN A 146 21.42 -10.45 -8.65
N ASN A 147 20.83 -9.40 -8.06
CA ASN A 147 20.84 -8.01 -8.55
C ASN A 147 20.12 -7.74 -9.87
N THR A 148 19.46 -8.74 -10.48
CA THR A 148 18.61 -8.53 -11.64
C THR A 148 17.19 -8.26 -11.15
N VAL A 149 16.57 -7.17 -11.61
CA VAL A 149 15.17 -6.83 -11.35
C VAL A 149 14.28 -7.62 -12.33
N PHE A 150 13.31 -8.36 -11.81
CA PHE A 150 12.37 -9.16 -12.61
C PHE A 150 10.98 -8.56 -12.65
N TYR A 151 10.53 -8.02 -11.52
CA TYR A 151 9.22 -7.39 -11.38
C TYR A 151 9.38 -6.03 -10.73
N THR A 152 8.60 -5.07 -11.20
CA THR A 152 8.49 -3.73 -10.64
C THR A 152 7.03 -3.30 -10.67
N GLU A 153 6.54 -2.76 -9.55
CA GLU A 153 5.18 -2.21 -9.44
C GLU A 153 5.21 -0.86 -8.72
N GLU A 154 4.37 0.06 -9.16
CA GLU A 154 4.15 1.33 -8.47
C GLU A 154 2.90 1.25 -7.60
N LEU A 155 3.05 1.52 -6.30
CA LEU A 155 1.98 1.58 -5.32
C LEU A 155 1.68 3.05 -5.03
N THR A 156 0.44 3.49 -5.25
CA THR A 156 0.01 4.84 -4.92
C THR A 156 -0.79 4.82 -3.61
N ILE A 157 -0.28 5.49 -2.58
CA ILE A 157 -0.89 5.57 -1.25
C ILE A 157 -1.35 7.00 -0.97
N GLU A 158 -2.59 7.17 -0.52
CA GLU A 158 -3.11 8.41 0.04
C GLU A 158 -2.66 8.55 1.51
N ILE A 159 -2.08 9.69 1.86
CA ILE A 159 -1.70 10.03 3.22
C ILE A 159 -2.74 10.99 3.80
N ILE A 160 -3.42 10.56 4.85
CA ILE A 160 -4.36 11.39 5.60
C ILE A 160 -3.72 11.96 6.86
N PRO A 161 -3.99 13.23 7.21
CA PRO A 161 -3.48 13.81 8.44
C PRO A 161 -4.07 13.09 9.66
N GLU A 162 -3.34 13.12 10.78
CA GLU A 162 -3.83 12.56 12.06
C GLU A 162 -5.16 13.18 12.48
N TYR A 163 -5.30 14.49 12.27
CA TYR A 163 -6.50 15.24 12.58
C TYR A 163 -6.91 16.11 11.40
N GLU A 164 -8.21 16.13 11.10
CA GLU A 164 -8.78 16.92 10.02
C GLU A 164 -9.96 17.74 10.53
N ILE A 165 -9.99 19.03 10.22
CA ILE A 165 -11.08 19.90 10.68
C ILE A 165 -12.14 19.93 9.60
N ILE A 166 -13.30 19.36 9.92
CA ILE A 166 -14.43 19.28 9.01
C ILE A 166 -15.15 20.64 8.94
N SER A 167 -15.42 21.25 10.10
CA SER A 167 -16.07 22.56 10.12
C SER A 167 -15.84 23.33 11.42
N VAL A 168 -15.96 24.66 11.33
CA VAL A 168 -16.03 25.56 12.48
C VAL A 168 -17.19 26.52 12.24
N SER A 169 -18.07 26.65 13.23
CA SER A 169 -19.22 27.54 13.14
C SER A 169 -19.43 28.33 14.44
N PHE A 170 -19.78 29.60 14.27
CA PHE A 170 -20.18 30.48 15.35
C PHE A 170 -21.25 31.45 14.83
N PRO A 171 -22.27 31.83 15.63
CA PRO A 171 -23.32 32.74 15.16
C PRO A 171 -22.74 34.11 14.80
N GLY A 172 -22.99 34.59 13.57
CA GLY A 172 -22.49 35.90 13.10
C GLY A 172 -23.10 37.11 13.82
N ARG A 173 -24.19 36.93 14.58
CA ARG A 173 -24.79 37.96 15.45
C ARG A 173 -25.31 37.30 16.71
N VAL A 174 -24.98 37.88 17.86
CA VAL A 174 -25.45 37.41 19.17
C VAL A 174 -25.99 38.60 19.94
N SER A 175 -27.23 38.50 20.42
CA SER A 175 -27.82 39.51 21.30
C SER A 175 -27.09 39.53 22.64
N GLN A 176 -26.94 40.73 23.25
CA GLN A 176 -26.37 40.83 24.60
C GLN A 176 -27.17 39.97 25.58
N GLY A 177 -26.46 39.27 26.47
CA GLY A 177 -27.07 38.39 27.47
C GLY A 177 -27.67 37.10 26.94
N SER A 178 -27.60 36.85 25.63
CA SER A 178 -28.02 35.58 25.02
C SER A 178 -26.83 34.64 24.89
N SER A 179 -27.04 33.34 25.10
CA SER A 179 -26.03 32.32 24.86
C SER A 179 -25.79 32.13 23.35
N ALA A 180 -24.53 31.96 22.98
CA ALA A 180 -24.10 31.50 21.67
C ALA A 180 -23.05 30.42 21.83
N SER A 181 -22.96 29.49 20.87
CA SER A 181 -22.02 28.38 20.95
C SER A 181 -21.09 28.40 19.75
N LEU A 182 -19.79 28.24 20.02
CA LEU A 182 -18.81 27.83 19.02
C LEU A 182 -18.90 26.32 18.88
N ILE A 183 -19.03 25.84 17.65
CA ILE A 183 -19.05 24.42 17.31
C ILE A 183 -17.89 24.15 16.36
N ILE A 184 -17.00 23.24 16.75
CA ILE A 184 -15.90 22.73 15.94
C ILE A 184 -16.17 21.24 15.72
N ILE A 185 -16.23 20.82 14.46
CA ILE A 185 -16.29 19.41 14.07
C ILE A 185 -14.91 19.02 13.56
N ILE A 186 -14.29 18.06 14.24
CA ILE A 186 -12.94 17.56 13.94
C ILE A 186 -12.97 16.04 13.81
N GLN A 187 -12.29 15.52 12.80
CA GLN A 187 -12.06 14.10 12.58
C GLN A 187 -10.72 13.71 13.19
N ASN A 188 -10.70 12.74 14.10
CA ASN A 188 -9.51 12.02 14.52
C ASN A 188 -9.38 10.77 13.66
N ASN A 189 -8.38 10.75 12.77
CA ASN A 189 -8.14 9.64 11.87
C ASN A 189 -7.34 8.50 12.53
N LYS A 190 -6.81 8.71 13.75
CA LYS A 190 -6.11 7.68 14.51
C LYS A 190 -7.10 6.70 15.13
N GLU A 191 -6.66 5.46 15.32
CA GLU A 191 -7.43 4.42 16.02
C GLU A 191 -7.36 4.54 17.56
N VAL A 192 -6.78 5.63 18.08
CA VAL A 192 -6.57 5.88 19.50
C VAL A 192 -7.18 7.22 19.95
N PHE A 193 -7.47 7.32 21.24
CA PHE A 193 -7.91 8.56 21.88
C PHE A 193 -6.76 9.56 21.97
N GLU A 194 -7.07 10.85 21.85
CA GLU A 194 -6.10 11.93 22.05
C GLU A 194 -6.66 12.98 23.02
N SER A 195 -5.93 13.29 24.08
CA SER A 195 -6.26 14.42 24.95
C SER A 195 -5.96 15.74 24.27
N PHE A 196 -6.79 16.76 24.44
CA PHE A 196 -6.58 18.06 23.77
C PHE A 196 -6.83 19.25 24.67
N SER A 197 -6.33 20.41 24.27
CA SER A 197 -6.58 21.71 24.91
C SER A 197 -7.20 22.71 23.93
N LEU A 198 -8.31 23.34 24.32
CA LEU A 198 -8.95 24.40 23.54
C LEU A 198 -8.42 25.78 23.93
N ILE A 199 -7.69 26.35 22.98
CA ILE A 199 -7.12 27.70 22.83
C ILE A 199 -8.06 28.84 22.43
N ILE A 200 -8.55 29.75 23.28
CA ILE A 200 -9.34 30.91 22.77
C ILE A 200 -8.71 32.24 23.21
N ASN A 201 -8.29 33.06 22.23
CA ASN A 201 -7.60 34.33 22.45
C ASN A 201 -6.39 34.19 23.41
N GLY A 202 -5.66 33.09 23.29
CA GLY A 202 -4.49 32.78 24.11
C GLY A 202 -4.80 32.24 25.51
N ARG A 203 -6.07 31.98 25.85
CA ARG A 203 -6.47 31.38 27.13
C ARG A 203 -7.06 30.00 26.92
N THR A 204 -6.58 29.02 27.69
CA THR A 204 -7.19 27.69 27.73
C THR A 204 -8.60 27.79 28.27
N VAL A 205 -9.56 27.21 27.55
CA VAL A 205 -10.96 27.14 27.95
C VAL A 205 -11.40 25.69 28.03
N GLN A 206 -12.30 25.38 28.95
CA GLN A 206 -12.91 24.06 29.04
C GLN A 206 -13.89 23.85 27.89
N ALA A 207 -13.76 22.73 27.19
CA ALA A 207 -14.68 22.20 26.20
C ALA A 207 -15.71 21.26 26.84
N ASN A 208 -16.70 20.82 26.04
CA ASN A 208 -17.69 19.81 26.44
C ASN A 208 -17.14 18.38 26.50
N ILE A 209 -16.00 18.12 25.84
CA ILE A 209 -15.28 16.85 25.83
C ILE A 209 -13.82 17.10 26.21
N GLU A 210 -13.16 16.07 26.76
CA GLU A 210 -11.77 16.14 27.24
C GLU A 210 -10.78 15.44 26.28
N GLU A 211 -11.29 14.54 25.44
CA GLU A 211 -10.51 13.72 24.51
C GLU A 211 -11.20 13.63 23.14
N LEU A 212 -10.41 13.51 22.08
CA LEU A 212 -10.84 13.19 20.74
C LEU A 212 -10.90 11.67 20.59
N ILE A 213 -12.10 11.11 20.48
CA ILE A 213 -12.29 9.69 20.19
C ILE A 213 -11.95 9.39 18.71
N PRO A 214 -11.61 8.16 18.32
CA PRO A 214 -11.50 7.81 16.90
C PRO A 214 -12.77 8.18 16.12
N GLY A 215 -12.61 8.88 15.01
CA GLY A 215 -13.72 9.38 14.20
C GLY A 215 -14.08 10.85 14.44
N GLU A 216 -15.35 11.19 14.19
CA GLU A 216 -15.85 12.56 14.26
C GLU A 216 -16.11 12.99 15.71
N ASN A 217 -15.60 14.17 16.08
CA ASN A 217 -15.71 14.76 17.39
C ASN A 217 -16.33 16.16 17.31
N TRP A 218 -17.21 16.44 18.28
CA TRP A 218 -17.98 17.68 18.34
C TRP A 218 -17.56 18.48 19.57
N ILE A 219 -16.73 19.51 19.34
CA ILE A 219 -16.25 20.40 20.39
C ILE A 219 -17.16 21.63 20.42
N MET A 220 -17.84 21.83 21.54
CA MET A 220 -18.76 22.93 21.77
C MET A 220 -18.27 23.81 22.91
N LYS A 221 -18.27 25.13 22.68
CA LYS A 221 -18.00 26.13 23.71
C LYS A 221 -19.08 27.21 23.73
N ASP A 222 -19.76 27.32 24.87
CA ASP A 222 -20.73 28.38 25.08
C ASP A 222 -20.07 29.71 25.47
N PHE A 223 -20.60 30.77 24.91
CA PHE A 223 -20.27 32.17 25.14
C PHE A 223 -21.53 32.91 25.55
N ILE A 224 -21.38 33.75 26.57
CA ILE A 224 -22.40 34.72 26.95
C ILE A 224 -21.75 36.09 26.77
N PRO A 225 -22.11 36.85 25.72
CA PRO A 225 -21.63 38.21 25.55
C PRO A 225 -22.00 39.05 26.77
N THR A 226 -21.06 39.86 27.24
CA THR A 226 -21.24 40.72 28.41
C THR A 226 -22.48 41.60 28.26
N ASN A 227 -23.26 41.76 29.33
CA ASN A 227 -24.34 42.76 29.44
C ASN A 227 -23.78 44.19 29.64
N ASN A 228 -22.70 44.53 28.94
CA ASN A 228 -22.09 45.84 29.02
C ASN A 228 -22.57 46.70 27.83
N PRO A 229 -23.35 47.77 28.06
CA PRO A 229 -23.87 48.61 26.98
C PRO A 229 -22.77 49.36 26.20
N TYR A 230 -21.53 49.34 26.68
CA TYR A 230 -20.36 49.94 26.02
C TYR A 230 -19.47 48.93 25.29
N GLU A 231 -19.71 47.62 25.41
CA GLU A 231 -19.05 46.59 24.60
C GLU A 231 -19.91 46.23 23.38
N LEU A 232 -19.94 47.14 22.39
CA LEU A 232 -20.56 46.90 21.10
C LEU A 232 -19.47 46.93 20.02
N GLY A 233 -19.40 45.89 19.18
CA GLY A 233 -18.45 45.84 18.07
C GLY A 233 -18.12 44.43 17.60
N THR A 234 -17.44 44.33 16.47
CA THR A 234 -16.89 43.08 15.95
C THR A 234 -15.77 42.61 16.86
N LYS A 235 -15.89 41.38 17.36
CA LYS A 235 -14.82 40.70 18.10
C LYS A 235 -14.20 39.64 17.20
N VAL A 236 -12.87 39.56 17.24
CA VAL A 236 -12.12 38.50 16.56
C VAL A 236 -11.66 37.49 17.60
N TYR A 237 -11.85 36.22 17.32
CA TYR A 237 -11.44 35.09 18.13
C TYR A 237 -10.35 34.30 17.42
N ARG A 238 -9.18 34.23 18.02
CA ARG A 238 -8.16 33.25 17.64
C ARG A 238 -8.45 31.95 18.38
N ILE A 239 -8.75 30.90 17.65
CA ILE A 239 -9.02 29.57 18.18
C ILE A 239 -7.86 28.65 17.80
N VAL A 240 -7.33 27.91 18.76
CA VAL A 240 -6.23 26.95 18.57
C VAL A 240 -6.59 25.64 19.25
N LEU A 241 -6.41 24.51 18.57
CA LEU A 241 -6.46 23.20 19.19
C LEU A 241 -5.04 22.69 19.33
N LYS A 242 -4.74 22.14 20.51
CA LYS A 242 -3.46 21.51 20.80
C LYS A 242 -3.65 20.11 21.32
N ASP A 243 -2.75 19.21 20.93
CA ASP A 243 -2.71 17.83 21.43
C ASP A 243 -2.10 17.75 22.84
N SER A 244 -1.92 16.53 23.33
CA SER A 244 -1.31 16.23 24.62
C SER A 244 0.16 16.66 24.71
N GLU A 245 0.86 16.77 23.58
CA GLU A 245 2.25 17.25 23.48
C GLU A 245 2.34 18.78 23.35
N ASN A 246 1.19 19.47 23.36
CA ASN A 246 1.06 20.91 23.20
C ASN A 246 1.51 21.42 21.81
N GLU A 247 1.55 20.51 20.83
CA GLU A 247 1.68 20.81 19.41
C GLU A 247 0.34 21.28 18.84
N GLU A 248 0.40 22.13 17.81
CA GLU A 248 -0.80 22.73 17.22
C GLU A 248 -1.45 21.77 16.23
N ILE A 249 -2.61 21.23 16.60
CA ILE A 249 -3.45 20.41 15.72
C ILE A 249 -4.12 21.29 14.66
N ALA A 250 -4.67 22.44 15.08
CA ALA A 250 -5.43 23.31 14.20
C ALA A 250 -5.50 24.76 14.71
N ARG A 251 -5.70 25.69 13.78
CA ARG A 251 -5.86 27.13 14.09
C ARG A 251 -6.88 27.81 13.19
N PHE A 252 -7.70 28.64 13.82
CA PHE A 252 -8.77 29.41 13.17
C PHE A 252 -8.81 30.85 13.65
N TYR A 253 -9.41 31.68 12.80
CA TYR A 253 -9.75 33.06 13.09
C TYR A 253 -11.23 33.22 12.76
N PHE A 254 -11.98 33.77 13.70
CA PHE A 254 -13.40 34.08 13.54
C PHE A 254 -13.65 35.54 13.90
#